data_AF-A0A6P5A2R9-F1
#
_entry.id   AF-A0A6P5A2R9-F1
#
_cell.length_a   1.000
_cell.length_b   1.000
_cell.length_c   1.000
_cell.angle_alpha   90.00
_cell.angle_beta   90.00
_cell.angle_gamma   90.00
#
_symmetry.space_group_name_H-M   'P 1'
#
loop_
_entity.id
_entity.type
_entity.pdbx_description
1 polymer ?
#
loop_
_entity_poly.entity_id
_entity_poly.type
_entity_poly.pdbx_seq_one_letter_code
_entity_poly.pdbx_strand_id
1 'polypeptide(L)'
;MQRLQKQYVFSWRPKIPQALLDGAVFHTWDEESSSVEFDCTFKTDEYGFFLYWKAEGKEGQVLEISTVNDVRPGAQAKVCNFHL
;
A
#
# COMPACT_ATOMS: atom_id res chain seq x y z
N MET A 1 40.14 -4.35 -4.05
CA MET A 1 39.04 -4.55 -3.08
C MET A 1 37.90 -5.25 -3.80
N GLN A 2 37.59 -6.51 -3.43
CA GLN A 2 36.48 -7.24 -4.05
C GLN A 2 35.16 -6.78 -3.44
N ARG A 3 34.22 -6.35 -4.28
CA ARG A 3 32.86 -5.98 -3.88
C ARG A 3 32.09 -7.29 -3.62
N LEU A 4 31.98 -7.68 -2.36
CA LEU A 4 31.14 -8.81 -1.94
C LEU A 4 29.69 -8.47 -2.31
N GLN A 5 29.19 -9.07 -3.39
CA GLN A 5 27.76 -9.07 -3.69
C GLN A 5 27.10 -9.90 -2.58
N LYS A 6 26.32 -9.23 -1.74
CA LYS A 6 25.53 -9.88 -0.70
C LYS A 6 24.66 -10.93 -1.39
N GLN A 7 24.96 -12.21 -1.17
CA GLN A 7 24.21 -13.30 -1.79
C GLN A 7 22.74 -13.16 -1.39
N TYR A 8 21.86 -13.08 -2.38
CA TYR A 8 20.43 -12.96 -2.13
C TYR A 8 19.94 -14.27 -1.51
N VAL A 9 19.57 -14.21 -0.24
CA VAL A 9 18.91 -15.32 0.45
C VAL A 9 17.42 -15.13 0.27
N PHE A 10 16.79 -15.98 -0.55
CA PHE A 10 15.35 -16.00 -0.71
C PHE A 10 14.69 -16.37 0.63
N SER A 11 13.97 -15.41 1.22
CA SER A 11 13.13 -15.64 2.39
C SER A 11 11.68 -15.70 1.96
N TRP A 12 11.07 -16.88 2.04
CA TRP A 12 9.65 -17.07 1.78
C TRP A 12 8.74 -16.47 2.87
N ARG A 13 9.33 -16.04 4.00
CA ARG A 13 8.71 -15.21 5.04
C ARG A 13 9.53 -13.95 5.24
N PRO A 14 9.32 -12.90 4.44
CA PRO A 14 9.93 -11.62 4.76
C PRO A 14 9.40 -11.13 6.10
N LYS A 15 10.27 -10.53 6.93
CA LYS A 15 9.81 -9.85 8.15
C LYS A 15 9.18 -8.53 7.74
N ILE A 16 7.85 -8.45 7.79
CA ILE A 16 7.12 -7.24 7.48
C ILE A 16 7.37 -6.19 8.58
N PRO A 17 7.71 -4.93 8.23
CA PRO A 17 7.83 -3.85 9.19
C PRO A 17 6.54 -3.63 9.99
N GLN A 18 6.66 -3.42 11.30
CA GLN A 18 5.50 -3.25 12.19
C GLN A 18 4.58 -2.11 11.76
N ALA A 19 5.13 -1.02 11.23
CA ALA A 19 4.35 0.10 10.72
C ALA A 19 3.37 -0.29 9.58
N LEU A 20 3.70 -1.29 8.77
CA LEU A 20 2.80 -1.79 7.72
C LEU A 20 1.71 -2.71 8.29
N LEU A 21 1.97 -3.37 9.42
CA LEU A 21 1.02 -4.24 10.12
C LEU A 21 0.03 -3.41 10.96
N ASP A 22 0.56 -2.42 11.69
CA ASP A 22 -0.23 -1.45 12.47
C ASP A 22 -1.10 -0.61 11.52
N GLY A 23 -0.53 -0.27 10.37
CA GLY A 23 -1.18 0.51 9.33
C GLY A 23 -1.03 2.02 9.50
N ALA A 24 -1.57 2.74 8.52
CA ALA A 24 -1.64 4.19 8.53
C ALA A 24 -2.94 4.66 7.87
N VAL A 25 -3.40 5.84 8.27
CA VAL A 25 -4.64 6.43 7.78
C VAL A 25 -4.35 7.25 6.53
N PHE A 26 -5.13 7.03 5.47
CA PHE A 26 -5.08 7.76 4.21
C PHE A 26 -6.49 8.07 3.72
N HIS A 27 -6.60 8.92 2.71
CA HIS A 27 -7.83 9.13 1.96
C HIS A 27 -7.71 8.44 0.61
N THR A 28 -8.77 7.78 0.18
CA THR A 28 -8.85 7.19 -1.16
C THR A 28 -9.70 8.08 -2.03
N TRP A 29 -9.31 8.22 -3.29
CA TRP A 29 -10.08 8.96 -4.27
C TRP A 29 -10.16 8.14 -5.55
N ASP A 30 -11.33 8.17 -6.17
CA ASP A 30 -11.60 7.49 -7.43
C ASP A 30 -12.02 8.53 -8.48
N GLU A 31 -11.28 8.55 -9.58
CA GLU A 31 -11.50 9.48 -10.69
C GLU A 31 -12.80 9.15 -11.44
N GLU A 32 -13.12 7.86 -11.60
CA GLU A 32 -14.26 7.42 -12.41
C GLU A 32 -15.57 7.76 -11.70
N SER A 33 -15.66 7.46 -10.40
CA SER A 33 -16.84 7.81 -9.60
C SER A 33 -16.83 9.23 -9.04
N SER A 34 -15.72 9.96 -9.18
CA SER A 34 -15.52 11.27 -8.54
C SER A 34 -15.80 11.26 -7.03
N SER A 35 -15.43 10.17 -6.36
CA SER A 35 -15.68 9.96 -4.93
C SER A 35 -14.39 9.99 -4.12
N VAL A 36 -14.52 10.38 -2.85
CA VAL A 36 -13.44 10.37 -1.87
C VAL A 36 -13.91 9.63 -0.62
N GLU A 37 -13.14 8.63 -0.18
CA GLU A 37 -13.34 8.02 1.13
C GLU A 37 -12.29 8.55 2.10
N PHE A 38 -12.77 9.07 3.21
CA PHE A 38 -11.92 9.64 4.25
C PHE A 38 -11.54 8.60 5.30
N ASP A 39 -10.43 8.87 5.98
CA ASP A 39 -9.92 8.11 7.11
C ASP A 39 -9.83 6.59 6.92
N CYS A 40 -9.42 6.15 5.72
CA CYS A 40 -9.18 4.74 5.41
C CYS A 40 -7.91 4.25 6.09
N THR A 41 -8.02 3.22 6.94
CA THR A 41 -6.83 2.58 7.54
C THR A 41 -6.24 1.54 6.59
N PHE A 42 -5.08 1.82 6.02
CA PHE A 42 -4.32 0.92 5.16
C PHE A 42 -3.34 0.07 5.97
N LYS A 43 -3.33 -1.24 5.76
CA LYS A 43 -2.36 -2.16 6.36
C LYS A 43 -2.18 -3.42 5.51
N THR A 44 -1.13 -4.17 5.81
CA THR A 44 -0.83 -5.45 5.16
C THR A 44 -0.97 -6.62 6.14
N ASP A 45 -0.97 -7.84 5.61
CA ASP A 45 -0.94 -9.05 6.42
C ASP A 45 0.49 -9.42 6.85
N GLU A 46 0.62 -10.35 7.79
CA GLU A 46 1.91 -10.78 8.36
C GLU A 46 2.87 -11.42 7.34
N TYR A 47 2.36 -11.82 6.16
CA TYR A 47 3.14 -12.42 5.09
C TYR A 47 3.38 -11.47 3.90
N GLY A 48 2.73 -10.31 3.87
CA GLY A 48 2.89 -9.32 2.81
C GLY A 48 2.28 -9.72 1.46
N PHE A 49 1.18 -10.47 1.48
CA PHE A 49 0.44 -10.87 0.27
C PHE A 49 -0.64 -9.86 -0.11
N PHE A 50 -1.27 -9.22 0.87
CA PHE A 50 -2.41 -8.35 0.68
C PHE A 50 -2.18 -6.99 1.30
N LEU A 51 -2.56 -5.95 0.57
CA LEU A 51 -2.82 -4.62 1.12
C LEU A 51 -4.33 -4.47 1.23
N TYR A 52 -4.83 -4.08 2.40
CA TYR A 52 -6.27 -3.91 2.61
C TYR A 52 -6.55 -2.65 3.41
N TRP A 53 -7.70 -2.05 3.13
CA TRP A 53 -8.15 -0.83 3.76
C TRP A 53 -9.66 -0.75 3.83
N LYS A 54 -10.15 0.12 4.71
CA LYS A 54 -11.57 0.34 4.93
C LYS A 54 -11.78 1.72 5.53
N ALA A 55 -12.77 2.45 5.01
CA ALA A 55 -13.38 3.59 5.69
C ALA A 55 -14.41 3.12 6.73
N GLU A 56 -14.61 3.92 7.78
CA GLU A 56 -15.61 3.62 8.80
C GLU A 56 -17.01 3.47 8.18
N GLY A 57 -17.71 2.38 8.52
CA GLY A 57 -19.05 2.10 7.97
C GLY A 57 -19.09 1.66 6.49
N LYS A 58 -17.94 1.52 5.81
CA LYS A 58 -17.86 1.02 4.42
C LYS A 58 -17.43 -0.44 4.33
N GLU A 59 -17.57 -1.01 3.15
CA GLU A 59 -16.97 -2.30 2.82
C GLU A 59 -15.45 -2.16 2.68
N GLY A 60 -14.72 -3.16 3.15
CA GLY A 60 -13.26 -3.16 3.01
C GLY A 60 -12.83 -3.54 1.61
N GLN A 61 -11.72 -2.98 1.16
CA GLN A 61 -11.08 -3.30 -0.10
C GLN A 61 -9.79 -4.08 0.15
N VAL A 62 -9.41 -4.90 -0.83
CA VAL A 62 -8.19 -5.72 -0.79
C VAL A 62 -7.50 -5.66 -2.15
N LEU A 63 -6.17 -5.56 -2.11
CA LEU A 63 -5.29 -5.60 -3.26
C LEU A 63 -4.25 -6.68 -3.04
N GLU A 64 -4.11 -7.59 -4.00
CA GLU A 64 -3.05 -8.59 -4.00
C GLU A 64 -1.73 -7.94 -4.43
N ILE A 65 -0.74 -7.93 -3.55
CA ILE A 65 0.55 -7.25 -3.77
C ILE A 65 1.31 -7.86 -4.96
N SER A 66 1.08 -9.14 -5.28
CA SER A 66 1.67 -9.80 -6.46
C SER A 66 1.25 -9.14 -7.79
N THR A 67 0.11 -8.45 -7.81
CA THR A 67 -0.44 -7.79 -9.00
C THR A 67 0.04 -6.35 -9.15
N VAL A 68 0.74 -5.83 -8.13
CA VAL A 68 1.27 -4.46 -8.13
C VAL A 68 2.53 -4.40 -8.96
N ASN A 69 2.48 -3.59 -10.03
CA ASN A 69 3.63 -3.38 -10.90
C ASN A 69 4.55 -2.26 -10.40
N ASP A 70 3.98 -1.23 -9.77
CA ASP A 70 4.70 -0.02 -9.38
C ASP A 70 3.96 0.76 -8.28
N VAL A 71 4.69 1.43 -7.40
CA VAL A 71 4.16 2.30 -6.34
C VAL A 71 4.93 3.63 -6.37
N ARG A 72 4.22 4.72 -6.66
CA ARG A 72 4.82 6.03 -6.91
C ARG A 72 4.49 7.03 -5.80
N PRO A 73 5.45 7.41 -4.96
CA PRO A 73 5.27 8.49 -4.00
C PRO A 73 5.63 9.88 -4.59
N GLY A 74 5.12 10.93 -3.94
CA GLY A 74 5.54 12.31 -4.19
C GLY A 74 5.22 12.81 -5.61
N ALA A 75 6.18 13.46 -6.27
CA ALA A 75 5.99 14.10 -7.56
C ALA A 75 5.65 13.15 -8.72
N GLN A 76 5.88 11.84 -8.56
CA GLN A 76 5.53 10.82 -9.55
C GLN A 76 4.12 10.25 -9.34
N ALA A 77 3.49 10.57 -8.21
CA ALA A 77 2.12 10.16 -7.91
C ALA A 77 1.13 10.94 -8.79
N LYS A 78 0.01 10.30 -9.12
CA LYS A 78 -1.10 11.00 -9.76
C LYS A 78 -1.70 12.00 -8.78
N VAL A 79 -1.81 13.26 -9.20
CA VAL A 79 -2.39 14.32 -8.37
C VAL A 79 -3.91 14.21 -8.41
N CYS A 80 -4.53 14.20 -7.23
CA CYS A 80 -5.96 14.35 -7.08
C CYS A 80 -6.35 15.79 -7.41
N ASN A 81 -7.07 16.00 -8.52
CA ASN A 81 -7.46 17.34 -9.00
C ASN A 81 -8.88 17.76 -8.56
N PHE A 82 -9.48 17.07 -7.60
CA PHE A 82 -10.75 17.51 -7.04
C PHE A 82 -10.53 18.85 -6.34
N HIS A 83 -11.18 19.89 -6.87
CA HIS A 83 -11.34 21.14 -6.14
C HIS A 83 -12.36 20.86 -5.04
N LEU A 84 -11.90 20.73 -3.80
CA LEU A 84 -12.77 20.83 -2.63
C LEU A 84 -13.39 22.23 -2.57
#